data_AF-A0A954X7G1-F1
#
_entry.id   AF-A0A954X7G1-F1
#
_cell.length_a   1.000
_cell.length_b   1.000
_cell.length_c   1.000
_cell.angle_alpha   90.00
_cell.angle_beta   90.00
_cell.angle_gamma   90.00
#
_symmetry.space_group_name_H-M   'P 1'
#
loop_
_entity.id
_entity.type
_entity.pdbx_description
1 polymer ?
#
loop_
_entity_poly.entity_id
_entity_poly.type
_entity_poly.pdbx_seq_one_letter_code
_entity_poly.pdbx_strand_id
1 'polypeptide(L)'
;NWLVGKRYFVKAQDIVLNTALGARLLGGMSPLVFHADVPMAQINYSDNLNVDGVFGERALRSWREAAGEWFEPEDNADGYVYGDLEIPTSWGFDISLNDLEPLKAENEALRAKLDELAPGVRESQIGTRRAELSPEQLDALETPETLIGERYSIKREAEEATRVAPLEIADLAPAENRDEARQIAAQIDLNQERINAIVRYRLIVNFEYWRMRCDMERLEMADRAHELIYNGNQAYIDSELLTAEESYREGMQLWRELIDRYPELLDARDESEDLMQVISNYRRILDQQDKVFPQDFILQDVVDRWGGTEND
;
A
#
# COMPACT_ATOMS: atom_id res chain seq x y z
N ASN A 1 -26.29 3.84 0.95
CA ASN A 1 -25.79 5.23 0.87
C ASN A 1 -24.62 5.35 1.84
N TRP A 2 -23.40 5.37 1.30
CA TRP A 2 -22.14 5.32 2.05
C TRP A 2 -21.96 6.50 3.02
N LEU A 3 -22.30 7.72 2.61
CA LEU A 3 -22.17 8.90 3.47
C LEU A 3 -23.13 8.88 4.67
N VAL A 4 -24.29 8.24 4.54
CA VAL A 4 -25.17 8.01 5.70
C VAL A 4 -24.50 7.05 6.67
N GLY A 5 -23.90 5.97 6.17
CA GLY A 5 -23.10 5.02 6.98
C GLY A 5 -21.93 5.70 7.69
N LYS A 6 -21.13 6.48 6.94
CA LYS A 6 -20.02 7.31 7.45
C LYS A 6 -20.44 8.14 8.66
N ARG A 7 -21.58 8.82 8.60
CA ARG A 7 -22.10 9.61 9.74
C ARG A 7 -22.39 8.78 11.00
N TYR A 8 -22.79 7.51 10.85
CA TYR A 8 -22.96 6.62 12.00
C TYR A 8 -21.63 6.12 12.53
N PHE A 9 -20.66 5.82 11.66
CA PHE A 9 -19.30 5.46 12.06
C PHE A 9 -18.62 6.60 12.82
N VAL A 10 -18.70 7.84 12.33
CA VAL A 10 -18.17 9.02 13.04
C VAL A 10 -18.77 9.16 14.44
N LYS A 11 -20.10 8.97 14.58
CA LYS A 11 -20.75 8.97 15.91
C LYS A 11 -20.26 7.84 16.80
N ALA A 12 -20.03 6.65 16.25
CA ALA A 12 -19.52 5.51 17.00
C ALA A 12 -18.08 5.76 17.46
N GLN A 13 -17.22 6.33 16.59
CA GLN A 13 -15.87 6.74 16.93
C GLN A 13 -15.84 7.81 18.02
N ASP A 14 -16.69 8.84 17.91
CA ASP A 14 -16.83 9.87 18.95
C ASP A 14 -17.17 9.26 20.32
N ILE A 15 -18.08 8.28 20.36
CA ILE A 15 -18.41 7.56 21.59
C ILE A 15 -17.20 6.75 22.10
N VAL A 16 -16.46 6.07 21.22
CA VAL A 16 -15.30 5.26 21.61
C VAL A 16 -14.13 6.12 22.11
N LEU A 17 -13.89 7.28 21.48
CA LEU A 17 -12.78 8.15 21.84
C LEU A 17 -13.09 9.04 23.05
N ASN A 18 -14.34 9.51 23.18
CA ASN A 18 -14.70 10.56 24.14
C ASN A 18 -15.52 10.07 25.34
N THR A 19 -15.75 8.76 25.51
CA THR A 19 -16.42 8.22 26.69
C THR A 19 -15.54 7.27 27.49
N ALA A 20 -15.68 7.29 28.82
CA ALA A 20 -14.98 6.37 29.72
C ALA A 20 -15.33 4.87 29.50
N LEU A 21 -16.35 4.60 28.69
CA LEU A 21 -16.77 3.25 28.29
C LEU A 21 -16.19 2.84 26.93
N GLY A 22 -15.49 3.72 26.23
CA GLY A 22 -15.14 3.57 24.82
C GLY A 22 -14.41 2.29 24.45
N ALA A 23 -13.34 1.95 25.19
CA ALA A 23 -12.61 0.70 24.97
C ALA A 23 -13.47 -0.56 25.23
N ARG A 24 -14.47 -0.48 26.11
CA ARG A 24 -15.40 -1.58 26.41
C ARG A 24 -16.49 -1.73 25.34
N LEU A 25 -16.81 -0.65 24.63
CA LEU A 25 -17.82 -0.61 23.57
C LEU A 25 -17.32 -1.19 22.26
N LEU A 26 -16.00 -1.31 22.07
CA LEU A 26 -15.41 -2.02 20.93
C LEU A 26 -15.79 -3.52 20.91
N GLY A 27 -16.25 -4.10 22.03
CA GLY A 27 -16.77 -5.47 22.04
C GLY A 27 -15.74 -6.54 21.66
N GLY A 28 -14.44 -6.25 21.80
CA GLY A 28 -13.34 -7.12 21.37
C GLY A 28 -12.87 -6.87 19.93
N MET A 29 -13.47 -5.92 19.21
CA MET A 29 -12.95 -5.47 17.91
C MET A 29 -11.63 -4.71 18.12
N SER A 30 -10.67 -4.96 17.22
CA SER A 30 -9.42 -4.21 17.19
C SER A 30 -9.70 -2.74 16.89
N PRO A 31 -9.12 -1.77 17.65
CA PRO A 31 -9.23 -0.35 17.33
C PRO A 31 -8.81 -0.04 15.89
N LEU A 32 -7.76 -0.72 15.39
CA LEU A 32 -7.31 -0.62 14.00
C LEU A 32 -8.48 -0.83 13.02
N VAL A 33 -9.17 -1.97 13.12
CA VAL A 33 -10.26 -2.31 12.18
C VAL A 33 -11.47 -1.40 12.38
N PHE A 34 -11.84 -1.12 13.63
CA PHE A 34 -12.99 -0.29 13.94
C PHE A 34 -12.85 1.14 13.38
N HIS A 35 -11.66 1.71 13.47
CA HIS A 35 -11.43 3.08 13.03
C HIS A 35 -11.29 3.22 11.51
N ALA A 36 -11.00 2.14 10.78
CA ALA A 36 -10.95 2.14 9.33
C ALA A 36 -12.31 2.38 8.66
N ASP A 37 -13.44 2.10 9.33
CA ASP A 37 -14.79 2.17 8.73
C ASP A 37 -15.18 3.57 8.22
N VAL A 38 -14.71 4.65 8.88
CA VAL A 38 -15.00 6.04 8.46
C VAL A 38 -14.39 6.36 7.10
N PRO A 39 -13.05 6.31 6.94
CA PRO A 39 -12.44 6.61 5.65
C PRO A 39 -12.81 5.55 4.59
N MET A 40 -13.01 4.28 4.96
CA MET A 40 -13.49 3.27 4.01
C MET A 40 -14.88 3.59 3.46
N ALA A 41 -15.78 4.15 4.27
CA ALA A 41 -17.06 4.61 3.76
C ALA A 41 -16.91 5.80 2.78
N GLN A 42 -15.92 6.67 2.98
CA GLN A 42 -15.60 7.76 2.05
C GLN A 42 -14.98 7.25 0.74
N ILE A 43 -14.07 6.28 0.80
CA ILE A 43 -13.49 5.61 -0.37
C ILE A 43 -14.59 4.94 -1.20
N ASN A 44 -15.43 4.13 -0.56
CA ASN A 44 -16.54 3.44 -1.24
C ASN A 44 -17.57 4.43 -1.82
N TYR A 45 -17.78 5.58 -1.16
CA TYR A 45 -18.61 6.64 -1.73
C TYR A 45 -17.99 7.20 -3.02
N SER A 46 -16.69 7.51 -2.97
CA SER A 46 -15.95 8.09 -4.10
C SER A 46 -15.94 7.16 -5.30
N ASP A 47 -15.70 5.87 -5.06
CA ASP A 47 -15.73 4.82 -6.10
C ASP A 47 -17.11 4.70 -6.77
N ASN A 48 -18.19 4.75 -5.98
CA ASN A 48 -19.55 4.66 -6.52
C ASN A 48 -19.96 5.90 -7.36
N LEU A 49 -19.26 7.03 -7.25
CA LEU A 49 -19.53 8.18 -8.13
C LEU A 49 -19.26 7.83 -9.60
N ASN A 50 -18.24 7.02 -9.88
CA ASN A 50 -17.91 6.59 -11.23
C ASN A 50 -19.02 5.69 -11.81
N VAL A 51 -19.59 4.81 -10.99
CA VAL A 51 -20.74 3.96 -11.37
C VAL A 51 -21.98 4.81 -11.67
N ASP A 52 -22.20 5.86 -10.88
CA ASP A 52 -23.32 6.80 -11.06
C ASP A 52 -23.09 7.78 -12.24
N GLY A 53 -21.94 7.72 -12.92
CA GLY A 53 -21.59 8.61 -14.03
C GLY A 53 -21.26 10.04 -13.60
N VAL A 54 -20.76 10.22 -12.37
CA VAL A 54 -20.38 11.52 -11.81
C VAL A 54 -18.86 11.67 -11.89
N PHE A 55 -18.40 12.57 -12.76
CA PHE A 55 -16.97 12.83 -13.01
C PHE A 55 -16.59 14.30 -12.76
N GLY A 56 -15.29 14.60 -12.88
CA GLY A 56 -14.71 15.93 -12.74
C GLY A 56 -14.55 16.36 -11.29
N GLU A 57 -14.64 17.67 -11.03
CA GLU A 57 -14.29 18.27 -9.73
C GLU A 57 -15.06 17.67 -8.54
N ARG A 58 -16.26 17.11 -8.75
CA ARG A 58 -16.99 16.43 -7.69
C ARG A 58 -16.36 15.09 -7.31
N ALA A 59 -15.99 14.27 -8.29
CA ALA A 59 -15.33 12.98 -8.05
C ALA A 59 -13.93 13.19 -7.48
N LEU A 60 -13.15 14.07 -8.09
CA LEU A 60 -11.80 14.43 -7.64
C LEU A 60 -11.79 14.93 -6.19
N ARG A 61 -12.74 15.81 -5.81
CA ARG A 61 -12.86 16.27 -4.43
C ARG A 61 -13.22 15.14 -3.47
N SER A 62 -14.09 14.22 -3.88
CA SER A 62 -14.47 13.07 -3.06
C SER A 62 -13.26 12.19 -2.74
N TRP A 63 -12.39 11.96 -3.73
CA TRP A 63 -11.13 11.23 -3.55
C TRP A 63 -10.08 11.99 -2.74
N ARG A 64 -10.01 13.33 -2.85
CA ARG A 64 -9.19 14.15 -1.94
C ARG A 64 -9.66 14.03 -0.49
N GLU A 65 -10.97 14.03 -0.24
CA GLU A 65 -11.52 13.79 1.10
C GLU A 65 -11.20 12.37 1.59
N ALA A 66 -11.25 11.36 0.70
CA ALA A 66 -10.88 9.99 1.03
C ALA A 66 -9.40 9.86 1.43
N ALA A 67 -8.48 10.46 0.66
CA ALA A 67 -7.06 10.57 1.01
C ALA A 67 -6.87 11.30 2.34
N GLY A 68 -7.62 12.40 2.49
CA GLY A 68 -7.71 13.25 3.66
C GLY A 68 -7.96 12.49 4.97
N GLU A 69 -8.90 11.56 4.93
CA GLU A 69 -9.29 10.76 6.08
C GLU A 69 -8.44 9.50 6.26
N TRP A 70 -7.85 8.97 5.19
CA TRP A 70 -7.03 7.77 5.26
C TRP A 70 -5.62 8.04 5.77
N PHE A 71 -4.89 9.00 5.17
CA PHE A 71 -3.45 9.17 5.44
C PHE A 71 -2.90 10.61 5.36
N GLU A 72 -3.62 11.58 4.79
CA GLU A 72 -3.05 12.92 4.51
C GLU A 72 -3.87 14.05 5.18
N PRO A 73 -3.31 14.86 6.10
CA PRO A 73 -4.09 15.88 6.81
C PRO A 73 -4.43 17.12 5.96
N GLU A 74 -3.70 17.39 4.87
CA GLU A 74 -3.72 18.69 4.18
C GLU A 74 -5.09 19.06 3.58
N ASP A 75 -5.90 18.07 3.20
CA ASP A 75 -7.20 18.25 2.55
C ASP A 75 -8.41 17.90 3.45
N ASN A 76 -8.17 17.60 4.74
CA ASN A 76 -9.22 17.12 5.63
C ASN A 76 -9.83 18.22 6.51
N ALA A 77 -11.05 18.63 6.19
CA ALA A 77 -11.78 19.67 6.91
C ALA A 77 -12.11 19.32 8.37
N ASP A 78 -12.24 18.04 8.69
CA ASP A 78 -12.62 17.56 10.02
C ASP A 78 -11.41 17.20 10.90
N GLY A 79 -10.19 17.23 10.32
CA GLY A 79 -8.92 16.99 11.02
C GLY A 79 -8.69 15.54 11.48
N TYR A 80 -9.57 14.60 11.11
CA TYR A 80 -9.48 13.20 11.47
C TYR A 80 -8.69 12.40 10.42
N VAL A 81 -7.45 12.03 10.73
CA VAL A 81 -6.63 11.17 9.87
C VAL A 81 -6.48 9.80 10.52
N TYR A 82 -7.02 8.77 9.88
CA TYR A 82 -6.95 7.39 10.38
C TYR A 82 -5.50 6.92 10.51
N GLY A 83 -4.64 7.27 9.55
CA GLY A 83 -3.21 6.96 9.59
C GLY A 83 -2.47 7.53 10.82
N ASP A 84 -2.94 8.65 11.38
CA ASP A 84 -2.32 9.31 12.53
C ASP A 84 -2.89 8.82 13.88
N LEU A 85 -3.92 7.98 13.86
CA LEU A 85 -4.56 7.49 15.08
C LEU A 85 -3.58 6.63 15.89
N GLU A 86 -3.39 6.99 17.16
CA GLU A 86 -2.66 6.16 18.12
C GLU A 86 -3.45 4.88 18.44
N ILE A 87 -2.88 3.74 18.08
CA ILE A 87 -3.48 2.41 18.27
C ILE A 87 -2.64 1.64 19.30
N PRO A 88 -3.25 1.17 20.40
CA PRO A 88 -2.55 0.35 21.37
C PRO A 88 -2.24 -1.02 20.80
N THR A 89 -0.98 -1.45 20.97
CA THR A 89 -0.56 -2.79 20.58
C THR A 89 -0.57 -3.76 21.75
N SER A 90 -0.64 -5.06 21.45
CA SER A 90 -0.48 -6.11 22.48
C SER A 90 0.93 -6.16 23.07
N TRP A 91 1.90 -5.47 22.48
CA TRP A 91 3.29 -5.41 22.92
C TRP A 91 3.55 -4.31 23.96
N GLY A 92 2.53 -3.54 24.35
CA GLY A 92 2.62 -2.56 25.44
C GLY A 92 3.12 -1.18 25.02
N PHE A 93 3.10 -0.87 23.72
CA PHE A 93 3.33 0.46 23.17
C PHE A 93 2.26 0.81 22.15
N ASP A 94 2.06 2.10 21.91
CA ASP A 94 1.13 2.61 20.92
C ASP A 94 1.87 2.88 19.59
N ILE A 95 1.13 2.81 18.49
CA ILE A 95 1.63 3.10 17.15
C ILE A 95 0.62 3.96 16.38
N SER A 96 1.11 4.80 15.46
CA SER A 96 0.30 5.35 14.38
C SER A 96 0.77 4.75 13.05
N LEU A 97 -0.16 4.54 12.11
CA LEU A 97 0.19 3.91 10.84
C LEU A 97 1.13 4.80 10.03
N ASN A 98 0.93 6.11 10.03
CA ASN A 98 1.75 7.10 9.30
C ASN A 98 3.18 7.24 9.84
N ASP A 99 3.49 6.69 11.01
CA ASP A 99 4.84 6.79 11.61
C ASP A 99 5.89 5.88 10.93
N LEU A 100 5.49 5.00 9.99
CA LEU A 100 6.42 4.04 9.40
C LEU A 100 7.64 4.70 8.75
N GLU A 101 7.40 5.66 7.84
CA GLU A 101 8.46 6.32 7.09
C GLU A 101 9.35 7.18 8.01
N PRO A 102 8.79 8.05 8.89
CA PRO A 102 9.59 8.78 9.88
C PRO A 102 10.42 7.87 10.79
N LEU A 103 9.84 6.79 11.33
CA LEU A 103 10.56 5.87 12.21
C LEU A 103 11.67 5.11 11.48
N LYS A 104 11.45 4.72 10.21
CA LYS A 104 12.51 4.12 9.39
C LYS A 104 13.68 5.08 9.19
N ALA A 105 13.41 6.33 8.83
CA ALA A 105 14.44 7.35 8.64
C ALA A 105 15.20 7.66 9.95
N GLU A 106 14.48 7.78 11.07
CA GLU A 106 15.09 7.96 12.39
C GLU A 106 15.97 6.76 12.77
N ASN A 107 15.48 5.53 12.56
CA ASN A 107 16.22 4.33 12.89
C ASN A 107 17.47 4.16 12.01
N GLU A 108 17.41 4.53 10.73
CA GLU A 108 18.58 4.59 9.85
C GLU A 108 19.60 5.62 10.35
N ALA A 109 19.16 6.82 10.73
CA ALA A 109 20.04 7.85 11.29
C ALA A 109 20.70 7.39 12.61
N LEU A 110 19.96 6.69 13.48
CA LEU A 110 20.52 6.11 14.71
C LEU A 110 21.55 5.03 14.41
N ARG A 111 21.32 4.19 13.39
CA ARG A 111 22.30 3.18 12.95
C ARG A 111 23.58 3.82 12.43
N ALA A 112 23.47 4.88 11.63
CA ALA A 112 24.62 5.64 11.16
C ALA A 112 25.40 6.25 12.35
N LYS A 113 24.70 6.84 13.32
CA LYS A 113 25.31 7.38 14.54
C LYS A 113 26.00 6.30 15.37
N LEU A 114 25.42 5.10 15.47
CA LEU A 114 26.04 3.97 16.16
C LEU A 114 27.37 3.58 15.49
N ASP A 115 27.41 3.59 14.15
CA ASP A 115 28.62 3.27 13.39
C ASP A 115 29.70 4.35 13.53
N GLU A 116 29.33 5.63 13.67
CA GLU A 116 30.26 6.71 14.01
C GLU A 116 30.87 6.54 15.41
N LEU A 117 30.10 6.05 16.39
CA LEU A 117 30.58 5.79 17.73
C LEU A 117 31.44 4.53 17.82
N ALA A 118 31.27 3.58 16.90
CA ALA A 118 32.00 2.32 16.81
C ALA A 118 32.58 2.06 15.40
N PRO A 119 33.52 2.90 14.91
CA PRO A 119 33.97 2.85 13.52
C PRO A 119 34.58 1.49 13.14
N GLY A 120 34.10 0.91 12.03
CA GLY A 120 34.63 -0.34 11.47
C GLY A 120 34.18 -1.62 12.19
N VAL A 121 33.45 -1.51 13.31
CA VAL A 121 32.99 -2.68 14.07
C VAL A 121 31.95 -3.47 13.27
N ARG A 122 30.98 -2.79 12.66
CA ARG A 122 29.93 -3.43 11.85
C ARG A 122 30.53 -4.18 10.67
N GLU A 123 31.39 -3.52 9.90
CA GLU A 123 32.03 -4.11 8.71
C GLU A 123 32.91 -5.31 9.09
N SER A 124 33.67 -5.20 10.18
CA SER A 124 34.49 -6.31 10.68
C SER A 124 33.65 -7.52 11.08
N GLN A 125 32.51 -7.29 11.74
CA GLN A 125 31.60 -8.36 12.16
C GLN A 125 30.90 -9.01 10.97
N ILE A 126 30.40 -8.20 10.02
CA ILE A 126 29.80 -8.70 8.78
C ILE A 126 30.82 -9.52 7.98
N GLY A 127 32.06 -9.02 7.84
CA GLY A 127 33.12 -9.72 7.13
C GLY A 127 33.48 -11.07 7.74
N THR A 128 33.54 -11.14 9.06
CA THR A 128 33.78 -12.39 9.80
C THR A 128 32.66 -13.40 9.55
N ARG A 129 31.40 -12.98 9.68
CA ARG A 129 30.23 -13.86 9.47
C ARG A 129 30.06 -14.28 8.02
N ARG A 130 30.36 -13.40 7.06
CA ARG A 130 30.37 -13.75 5.62
C ARG A 130 31.42 -14.82 5.30
N ALA A 131 32.55 -14.84 6.00
CA ALA A 131 33.57 -15.87 5.81
C ALA A 131 33.14 -17.27 6.31
N GLU A 132 32.10 -17.34 7.15
CA GLU A 132 31.54 -18.58 7.68
C GLU A 132 30.37 -19.12 6.83
N LEU A 133 29.88 -18.33 5.87
CA LEU A 133 28.80 -18.74 4.98
C LEU A 133 29.26 -19.78 3.95
N SER A 134 28.33 -20.64 3.54
CA SER A 134 28.56 -21.55 2.43
C SER A 134 28.68 -20.79 1.09
N PRO A 135 29.30 -21.36 0.05
CA PRO A 135 29.33 -20.76 -1.29
C PRO A 135 27.93 -20.46 -1.84
N GLU A 136 26.95 -21.32 -1.53
CA GLU A 136 25.56 -21.17 -1.96
C GLU A 136 24.86 -20.02 -1.23
N GLN A 137 25.14 -19.83 0.07
CA GLN A 137 24.64 -18.70 0.85
C GLN A 137 25.24 -17.36 0.41
N LEU A 138 26.53 -17.33 0.07
CA LEU A 138 27.18 -16.13 -0.46
C LEU A 138 26.60 -15.73 -1.82
N ASP A 139 26.44 -16.69 -2.73
CA ASP A 139 25.81 -16.48 -4.02
C ASP A 139 24.35 -15.99 -3.88
N ALA A 140 23.58 -16.57 -2.95
CA ALA A 140 22.22 -16.15 -2.68
C ALA A 140 22.14 -14.71 -2.13
N LEU A 141 23.08 -14.29 -1.27
CA LEU A 141 23.15 -12.92 -0.74
C LEU A 141 23.44 -11.87 -1.83
N GLU A 142 24.25 -12.22 -2.82
CA GLU A 142 24.65 -11.32 -3.92
C GLU A 142 23.60 -11.27 -5.04
N THR A 143 22.61 -12.15 -5.00
CA THR A 143 21.53 -12.22 -5.98
C THR A 143 20.37 -11.26 -5.61
N PRO A 144 19.77 -10.54 -6.58
CA PRO A 144 18.63 -9.63 -6.36
C PRO A 144 17.42 -10.27 -5.65
N GLU A 145 16.56 -9.45 -5.04
CA GLU A 145 15.40 -9.87 -4.22
C GLU A 145 14.28 -10.61 -4.96
N THR A 146 14.30 -10.68 -6.29
CA THR A 146 13.27 -11.36 -7.10
C THR A 146 13.32 -12.90 -7.02
N LEU A 147 13.96 -13.46 -5.99
CA LEU A 147 14.08 -14.89 -5.79
C LEU A 147 12.78 -15.50 -5.25
N ILE A 148 12.43 -16.68 -5.74
CA ILE A 148 11.30 -17.49 -5.29
C ILE A 148 11.78 -18.88 -4.85
N GLY A 149 11.00 -19.56 -4.01
CA GLY A 149 11.26 -20.95 -3.60
C GLY A 149 12.49 -21.11 -2.69
N GLU A 150 13.20 -22.24 -2.84
CA GLU A 150 14.31 -22.65 -1.97
C GLU A 150 15.44 -21.60 -1.90
N ARG A 151 15.75 -20.93 -3.00
CA ARG A 151 16.82 -19.92 -3.06
C ARG A 151 16.47 -18.66 -2.27
N TYR A 152 15.19 -18.32 -2.15
CA TYR A 152 14.74 -17.25 -1.25
C TYR A 152 14.99 -17.62 0.22
N SER A 153 14.69 -18.86 0.61
CA SER A 153 14.98 -19.35 1.97
C SER A 153 16.48 -19.28 2.28
N ILE A 154 17.34 -19.74 1.36
CA ILE A 154 18.80 -19.68 1.52
C ILE A 154 19.28 -18.23 1.70
N LYS A 155 18.75 -17.28 0.91
CA LYS A 155 19.08 -15.86 1.06
C LYS A 155 18.68 -15.34 2.45
N ARG A 156 17.45 -15.63 2.90
CA ARG A 156 16.96 -15.23 4.23
C ARG A 156 17.81 -15.79 5.37
N GLU A 157 18.22 -17.05 5.27
CA GLU A 157 19.13 -17.67 6.23
C GLU A 157 20.49 -16.98 6.25
N ALA A 158 21.03 -16.64 5.07
CA ALA A 158 22.30 -15.95 4.95
C ALA A 158 22.25 -14.49 5.45
N GLU A 159 21.15 -13.78 5.21
CA GLU A 159 20.88 -12.44 5.78
C GLU A 159 20.84 -12.49 7.31
N GLU A 160 20.13 -13.48 7.88
CA GLU A 160 20.06 -13.65 9.33
C GLU A 160 21.41 -14.04 9.93
N ALA A 161 22.15 -14.95 9.28
CA ALA A 161 23.49 -15.36 9.72
C ALA A 161 24.50 -14.19 9.71
N THR A 162 24.32 -13.21 8.83
CA THR A 162 25.18 -12.01 8.74
C THR A 162 24.67 -10.81 9.54
N ARG A 163 23.48 -10.89 10.14
CA ARG A 163 22.82 -9.79 10.86
C ARG A 163 23.52 -9.42 12.17
N VAL A 164 24.28 -8.33 12.19
CA VAL A 164 24.94 -7.83 13.40
C VAL A 164 23.95 -7.02 14.25
N ALA A 165 23.69 -7.47 15.48
CA ALA A 165 22.76 -6.76 16.36
C ALA A 165 23.35 -5.42 16.84
N PRO A 166 22.53 -4.36 17.02
CA PRO A 166 23.00 -3.06 17.46
C PRO A 166 23.79 -3.11 18.78
N LEU A 167 23.33 -3.93 19.74
CA LEU A 167 24.01 -4.08 21.04
C LEU A 167 25.42 -4.68 20.91
N GLU A 168 25.64 -5.59 19.96
CA GLU A 168 26.97 -6.16 19.72
C GLU A 168 27.97 -5.11 19.24
N ILE A 169 27.50 -4.18 18.39
CA ILE A 169 28.30 -3.06 17.91
C ILE A 169 28.62 -2.12 19.08
N ALA A 170 27.61 -1.83 19.90
CA ALA A 170 27.77 -0.99 21.08
C ALA A 170 28.77 -1.55 22.10
N ASP A 171 28.73 -2.86 22.36
CA ASP A 171 29.64 -3.50 23.32
C ASP A 171 31.12 -3.44 22.88
N LEU A 172 31.35 -3.47 21.57
CA LEU A 172 32.67 -3.37 20.95
C LEU A 172 33.11 -1.92 20.66
N ALA A 173 32.28 -0.94 20.96
CA ALA A 173 32.64 0.47 20.83
C ALA A 173 33.82 0.85 21.76
N PRO A 174 34.58 1.91 21.42
CA PRO A 174 35.57 2.53 22.31
C PRO A 174 35.00 2.80 23.70
N ALA A 175 35.81 2.66 24.73
CA ALA A 175 35.34 2.72 26.13
C ALA A 175 34.67 4.07 26.48
N GLU A 176 35.12 5.16 25.86
CA GLU A 176 34.56 6.51 26.01
C GLU A 176 33.18 6.68 25.35
N ASN A 177 32.86 5.88 24.33
CA ASN A 177 31.60 5.96 23.58
C ASN A 177 30.60 4.86 23.96
N ARG A 178 31.03 3.85 24.72
CA ARG A 178 30.27 2.62 24.96
C ARG A 178 28.90 2.83 25.58
N ASP A 179 28.79 3.76 26.53
CA ASP A 179 27.51 4.03 27.21
C ASP A 179 26.51 4.72 26.27
N GLU A 180 26.97 5.69 25.46
CA GLU A 180 26.13 6.33 24.44
C GLU A 180 25.73 5.33 23.34
N ALA A 181 26.68 4.51 22.88
CA ALA A 181 26.44 3.48 21.88
C ALA A 181 25.38 2.47 22.35
N ARG A 182 25.38 2.09 23.64
CA ARG A 182 24.37 1.19 24.21
C ARG A 182 22.98 1.82 24.28
N GLN A 183 22.89 3.12 24.60
CA GLN A 183 21.61 3.84 24.59
C GLN A 183 21.04 3.90 23.17
N ILE A 184 21.87 4.22 22.19
CA ILE A 184 21.46 4.25 20.77
C ILE A 184 21.05 2.86 20.30
N ALA A 185 21.82 1.82 20.63
CA ALA A 185 21.46 0.44 20.30
C ALA A 185 20.09 0.04 20.85
N ALA A 186 19.80 0.38 22.12
CA ALA A 186 18.49 0.14 22.71
C ALA A 186 17.36 0.89 22.00
N GLN A 187 17.61 2.14 21.56
CA GLN A 187 16.62 2.92 20.80
C GLN A 187 16.39 2.35 19.40
N ILE A 188 17.44 1.87 18.73
CA ILE A 188 17.33 1.18 17.43
C ILE A 188 16.43 -0.04 17.55
N ASP A 189 16.63 -0.87 18.58
CA ASP A 189 15.83 -2.07 18.81
C ASP A 189 14.36 -1.70 19.10
N LEU A 190 14.12 -0.69 19.95
CA LEU A 190 12.76 -0.21 20.24
C LEU A 190 12.05 0.32 18.96
N ASN A 191 12.75 1.12 18.16
CA ASN A 191 12.20 1.63 16.90
C ASN A 191 11.96 0.49 15.91
N GLN A 192 12.82 -0.53 15.87
CA GLN A 192 12.63 -1.70 15.02
C GLN A 192 11.38 -2.50 15.39
N GLU A 193 11.11 -2.69 16.68
CA GLU A 193 9.87 -3.34 17.15
C GLU A 193 8.62 -2.57 16.72
N ARG A 194 8.65 -1.23 16.84
CA ARG A 194 7.55 -0.36 16.37
C ARG A 194 7.36 -0.44 14.85
N ILE A 195 8.45 -0.34 14.08
CA ILE A 195 8.41 -0.49 12.62
C ILE A 195 7.78 -1.83 12.23
N ASN A 196 8.20 -2.92 12.87
CA ASN A 196 7.67 -4.25 12.60
C ASN A 196 6.16 -4.34 12.93
N ALA A 197 5.73 -3.73 14.03
CA ALA A 197 4.32 -3.66 14.41
C ALA A 197 3.50 -2.87 13.38
N ILE A 198 3.98 -1.69 12.97
CA ILE A 198 3.30 -0.84 11.98
C ILE A 198 3.19 -1.56 10.64
N VAL A 199 4.25 -2.21 10.14
CA VAL A 199 4.18 -3.00 8.91
C VAL A 199 3.09 -4.07 9.00
N ARG A 200 3.03 -4.83 10.10
CA ARG A 200 1.99 -5.85 10.30
C ARG A 200 0.58 -5.24 10.32
N TYR A 201 0.41 -4.09 10.97
CA TYR A 201 -0.89 -3.44 11.10
C TYR A 201 -1.35 -2.84 9.77
N ARG A 202 -0.44 -2.21 9.01
CA ARG A 202 -0.72 -1.74 7.65
C ARG A 202 -1.19 -2.86 6.74
N LEU A 203 -0.64 -4.08 6.88
CA LEU A 203 -1.11 -5.26 6.11
C LEU A 203 -2.54 -5.69 6.47
N ILE A 204 -2.95 -5.62 7.74
CA ILE A 204 -4.29 -6.08 8.19
C ILE A 204 -5.42 -5.30 7.50
N VAL A 205 -5.21 -3.99 7.28
CA VAL A 205 -6.21 -3.09 6.68
C VAL A 205 -5.87 -2.70 5.25
N ASN A 206 -4.88 -3.34 4.64
CA ASN A 206 -4.39 -3.05 3.30
C ASN A 206 -4.05 -1.55 3.08
N PHE A 207 -3.34 -0.97 4.06
CA PHE A 207 -3.12 0.48 4.14
C PHE A 207 -2.46 1.08 2.91
N GLU A 208 -1.40 0.44 2.40
CA GLU A 208 -0.67 0.92 1.22
C GLU A 208 -1.50 0.89 -0.06
N TYR A 209 -2.31 -0.16 -0.22
CA TYR A 209 -3.19 -0.26 -1.37
C TYR A 209 -4.21 0.89 -1.39
N TRP A 210 -4.90 1.12 -0.28
CA TRP A 210 -5.89 2.20 -0.22
C TRP A 210 -5.25 3.59 -0.31
N ARG A 211 -4.04 3.75 0.22
CA ARG A 211 -3.23 4.96 0.04
C ARG A 211 -2.94 5.20 -1.44
N MET A 212 -2.37 4.19 -2.12
CA MET A 212 -2.05 4.24 -3.54
C MET A 212 -3.31 4.47 -4.40
N ARG A 213 -4.42 3.80 -4.12
CA ARG A 213 -5.69 4.00 -4.84
C ARG A 213 -6.21 5.43 -4.66
N CYS A 214 -6.22 5.98 -3.44
CA CYS A 214 -6.62 7.36 -3.22
C CYS A 214 -5.70 8.36 -3.94
N ASP A 215 -4.39 8.09 -3.97
CA ASP A 215 -3.40 8.89 -4.70
C ASP A 215 -3.61 8.86 -6.22
N MET A 216 -3.96 7.69 -6.75
CA MET A 216 -4.25 7.50 -8.18
C MET A 216 -5.56 8.17 -8.57
N GLU A 217 -6.63 7.92 -7.84
CA GLU A 217 -8.00 8.33 -8.18
C GLU A 217 -8.24 9.85 -8.06
N ARG A 218 -7.37 10.57 -7.33
CA ARG A 218 -7.38 12.04 -7.32
C ARG A 218 -6.72 12.68 -8.55
N LEU A 219 -6.15 11.89 -9.46
CA LEU A 219 -5.59 12.39 -10.72
C LEU A 219 -6.70 12.61 -11.77
N GLU A 220 -6.63 13.72 -12.49
CA GLU A 220 -7.57 14.01 -13.59
C GLU A 220 -7.58 12.91 -14.67
N MET A 221 -6.44 12.26 -14.90
CA MET A 221 -6.34 11.16 -15.86
C MET A 221 -7.09 9.89 -15.40
N ALA A 222 -7.18 9.63 -14.09
CA ALA A 222 -7.95 8.50 -13.55
C ALA A 222 -9.45 8.77 -13.69
N ASP A 223 -9.90 9.95 -13.27
CA ASP A 223 -11.28 10.41 -13.48
C ASP A 223 -11.68 10.33 -14.97
N ARG A 224 -10.80 10.79 -15.87
CA ARG A 224 -11.04 10.71 -17.31
C ARG A 224 -11.07 9.27 -17.85
N ALA A 225 -10.23 8.37 -17.32
CA ALA A 225 -10.25 6.97 -17.71
C ALA A 225 -11.60 6.34 -17.35
N HIS A 226 -12.08 6.55 -16.12
CA HIS A 226 -13.39 6.10 -15.67
C HIS A 226 -14.53 6.70 -16.51
N GLU A 227 -14.49 8.00 -16.80
CA GLU A 227 -15.47 8.68 -17.64
C GLU A 227 -15.55 8.06 -19.04
N LEU A 228 -14.40 7.76 -19.66
CA LEU A 228 -14.33 7.14 -20.97
C LEU A 228 -14.91 5.71 -20.97
N ILE A 229 -14.61 4.91 -19.95
CA ILE A 229 -15.19 3.57 -19.82
C ILE A 229 -16.71 3.66 -19.61
N TYR A 230 -17.18 4.59 -18.77
CA TYR A 230 -18.61 4.83 -18.56
C TYR A 230 -19.31 5.25 -19.87
N ASN A 231 -18.76 6.22 -20.59
CA ASN A 231 -19.31 6.68 -21.86
C ASN A 231 -19.31 5.57 -22.92
N GLY A 232 -18.27 4.75 -22.95
CA GLY A 232 -18.21 3.56 -23.80
C GLY A 232 -19.32 2.56 -23.48
N ASN A 233 -19.63 2.35 -22.20
CA ASN A 233 -20.76 1.52 -21.77
C ASN A 233 -22.11 2.10 -22.22
N GLN A 234 -22.33 3.41 -22.05
CA GLN A 234 -23.57 4.05 -22.50
C GLN A 234 -23.73 3.96 -24.02
N ALA A 235 -22.68 4.29 -24.77
CA ALA A 235 -22.68 4.18 -26.23
C ALA A 235 -22.96 2.74 -26.71
N TYR A 236 -22.40 1.74 -26.03
CA TYR A 236 -22.67 0.34 -26.34
C TYR A 236 -24.14 -0.04 -26.10
N ILE A 237 -24.74 0.42 -24.99
CA ILE A 237 -26.18 0.25 -24.70
C ILE A 237 -27.03 0.89 -25.81
N ASP A 238 -26.63 2.08 -26.27
CA ASP A 238 -27.31 2.84 -27.33
C ASP A 238 -27.00 2.31 -28.74
N SER A 239 -26.27 1.19 -28.86
CA SER A 239 -25.84 0.57 -30.13
C SER A 239 -24.94 1.46 -31.01
N GLU A 240 -24.28 2.45 -30.41
CA GLU A 240 -23.28 3.31 -31.04
C GLU A 240 -21.89 2.66 -30.98
N LEU A 241 -21.72 1.53 -31.69
CA LEU A 241 -20.53 0.68 -31.57
C LEU A 241 -19.20 1.39 -31.89
N LEU A 242 -19.19 2.35 -32.82
CA LEU A 242 -18.00 3.14 -33.15
C LEU A 242 -17.59 4.06 -31.99
N THR A 243 -18.57 4.76 -31.40
CA THR A 243 -18.37 5.63 -30.24
C THR A 243 -17.92 4.81 -29.02
N ALA A 244 -18.52 3.63 -28.83
CA ALA A 244 -18.15 2.72 -27.76
C ALA A 244 -16.69 2.26 -27.91
N GLU A 245 -16.31 1.77 -29.10
CA GLU A 245 -14.94 1.34 -29.39
C GLU A 245 -13.91 2.44 -29.14
N GLU A 246 -14.18 3.65 -29.61
CA GLU A 246 -13.28 4.79 -29.43
C GLU A 246 -13.11 5.13 -27.95
N SER A 247 -14.21 5.19 -27.20
CA SER A 247 -14.19 5.50 -25.76
C SER A 247 -13.42 4.45 -24.97
N TYR A 248 -13.64 3.16 -25.25
CA TYR A 248 -12.90 2.07 -24.63
C TYR A 248 -11.40 2.14 -24.95
N ARG A 249 -11.03 2.40 -26.22
CA ARG A 249 -9.64 2.50 -26.64
C ARG A 249 -8.91 3.65 -25.94
N GLU A 250 -9.53 4.82 -25.86
CA GLU A 250 -8.97 5.98 -25.16
C GLU A 250 -8.89 5.73 -23.64
N GLY A 251 -9.93 5.14 -23.05
CA GLY A 251 -9.93 4.80 -21.62
C GLY A 251 -8.82 3.81 -21.27
N MET A 252 -8.64 2.76 -22.06
CA MET A 252 -7.57 1.77 -21.85
C MET A 252 -6.16 2.36 -22.06
N GLN A 253 -6.01 3.40 -22.89
CA GLN A 253 -4.74 4.14 -23.01
C GLN A 253 -4.40 4.87 -21.72
N LEU A 254 -5.38 5.55 -21.09
CA LEU A 254 -5.16 6.19 -19.80
C LEU A 254 -4.89 5.17 -18.70
N TRP A 255 -5.58 4.02 -18.70
CA TRP A 255 -5.27 2.92 -17.78
C TRP A 255 -3.85 2.39 -17.96
N ARG A 256 -3.32 2.31 -19.19
CA ARG A 256 -1.92 1.96 -19.42
C ARG A 256 -0.98 2.96 -18.73
N GLU A 257 -1.22 4.25 -18.92
CA GLU A 257 -0.41 5.29 -18.29
C GLU A 257 -0.50 5.26 -16.76
N LEU A 258 -1.67 4.91 -16.20
CA LEU A 258 -1.86 4.72 -14.76
C LEU A 258 -1.04 3.53 -14.25
N ILE A 259 -1.10 2.38 -14.92
CA ILE A 259 -0.33 1.19 -14.51
C ILE A 259 1.17 1.46 -14.62
N ASP A 260 1.62 2.20 -15.64
CA ASP A 260 3.04 2.54 -15.78
C ASP A 260 3.52 3.47 -14.64
N ARG A 261 2.61 4.28 -14.07
CA ARG A 261 2.88 5.14 -12.92
C ARG A 261 2.73 4.41 -11.57
N TYR A 262 1.80 3.45 -11.49
CA TYR A 262 1.48 2.65 -10.32
C TYR A 262 1.54 1.16 -10.68
N PRO A 263 2.73 0.57 -10.87
CA PRO A 263 2.87 -0.82 -11.30
C PRO A 263 2.21 -1.83 -10.35
N GLU A 264 2.07 -1.45 -9.07
CA GLU A 264 1.40 -2.23 -8.03
C GLU A 264 -0.08 -2.52 -8.36
N LEU A 265 -0.71 -1.75 -9.25
CA LEU A 265 -2.07 -2.01 -9.74
C LEU A 265 -2.18 -3.37 -10.44
N LEU A 266 -1.11 -3.86 -11.09
CA LEU A 266 -1.11 -5.19 -11.72
C LEU A 266 -1.24 -6.32 -10.69
N ASP A 267 -0.86 -6.07 -9.44
CA ASP A 267 -0.96 -7.03 -8.33
C ASP A 267 -2.25 -6.85 -7.52
N ALA A 268 -2.92 -5.72 -7.69
CA ALA A 268 -4.20 -5.44 -7.07
C ALA A 268 -5.31 -6.22 -7.78
N ARG A 269 -5.81 -7.24 -7.09
CA ARG A 269 -6.82 -8.16 -7.63
C ARG A 269 -8.09 -7.43 -8.06
N ASP A 270 -8.62 -6.55 -7.22
CA ASP A 270 -9.92 -5.91 -7.45
C ASP A 270 -9.86 -5.00 -8.71
N GLU A 271 -8.83 -4.16 -8.83
CA GLU A 271 -8.58 -3.33 -10.02
C GLU A 271 -8.35 -4.18 -11.27
N SER A 272 -7.63 -5.29 -11.13
CA SER A 272 -7.35 -6.18 -12.25
C SER A 272 -8.60 -6.90 -12.74
N GLU A 273 -9.52 -7.28 -11.84
CA GLU A 273 -10.82 -7.85 -12.18
C GLU A 273 -11.68 -6.82 -12.95
N ASP A 274 -11.72 -5.56 -12.51
CA ASP A 274 -12.42 -4.48 -13.20
C ASP A 274 -11.85 -4.20 -14.60
N LEU A 275 -10.52 -4.15 -14.74
CA LEU A 275 -9.86 -4.01 -16.04
C LEU A 275 -10.12 -5.20 -16.96
N MET A 276 -10.14 -6.43 -16.44
CA MET A 276 -10.51 -7.61 -17.22
C MET A 276 -11.96 -7.54 -17.72
N GLN A 277 -12.87 -6.95 -16.94
CA GLN A 277 -14.24 -6.70 -17.38
C GLN A 277 -14.30 -5.64 -18.50
N VAL A 278 -13.49 -4.58 -18.42
CA VAL A 278 -13.33 -3.57 -19.48
C VAL A 278 -12.83 -4.23 -20.78
N ILE A 279 -11.76 -5.03 -20.69
CA ILE A 279 -11.17 -5.73 -21.85
C ILE A 279 -12.18 -6.69 -22.48
N SER A 280 -12.94 -7.42 -21.66
CA SER A 280 -13.96 -8.35 -22.12
C SER A 280 -15.11 -7.63 -22.86
N ASN A 281 -15.53 -6.46 -22.40
CA ASN A 281 -16.52 -5.65 -23.10
C ASN A 281 -15.99 -5.09 -24.42
N TYR A 282 -14.74 -4.64 -24.45
CA TYR A 282 -14.10 -4.20 -25.68
C TYR A 282 -14.03 -5.31 -26.74
N ARG A 283 -13.70 -6.55 -26.33
CA ARG A 283 -13.74 -7.73 -27.22
C ARG A 283 -15.13 -7.95 -27.83
N ARG A 284 -16.20 -7.83 -27.04
CA ARG A 284 -17.59 -7.94 -27.52
C ARG A 284 -17.94 -6.86 -28.54
N ILE A 285 -17.48 -5.61 -28.32
CA ILE A 285 -17.69 -4.50 -29.24
C ILE A 285 -16.99 -4.74 -30.59
N LEU A 286 -15.78 -5.29 -30.58
CA LEU A 286 -15.05 -5.64 -31.81
C LEU A 286 -15.71 -6.80 -32.56
N ASP A 287 -16.15 -7.84 -31.85
CA ASP A 287 -16.82 -9.01 -32.41
C ASP A 287 -18.11 -8.62 -33.16
N GLN A 288 -18.94 -7.75 -32.57
CA GLN A 288 -20.15 -7.24 -33.22
C GLN A 288 -19.89 -6.39 -34.48
N GLN A 289 -18.66 -5.92 -34.66
CA GLN A 289 -18.22 -5.18 -35.84
C GLN A 289 -17.41 -6.04 -36.81
N ASP A 290 -17.31 -7.35 -36.58
CA ASP A 290 -16.44 -8.27 -37.33
C ASP A 290 -14.96 -7.84 -37.35
N LYS A 291 -14.50 -7.16 -36.29
CA LYS A 291 -13.11 -6.69 -36.14
C LYS A 291 -12.28 -7.68 -35.33
N VAL A 292 -11.01 -7.82 -35.70
CA VAL A 292 -10.05 -8.69 -35.01
C VAL A 292 -9.49 -7.97 -33.80
N PHE A 293 -9.37 -8.68 -32.67
CA PHE A 293 -8.69 -8.18 -31.48
C PHE A 293 -7.20 -7.89 -31.79
N PRO A 294 -6.64 -6.74 -31.39
CA PRO A 294 -5.25 -6.39 -31.69
C PRO A 294 -4.26 -7.41 -31.14
N GLN A 295 -3.23 -7.77 -31.93
CA GLN A 295 -2.14 -8.64 -31.46
C GLN A 295 -1.25 -7.91 -30.44
N ASP A 296 -0.91 -6.65 -30.73
CA ASP A 296 -0.12 -5.79 -29.84
C ASP A 296 -1.05 -5.00 -28.90
N PHE A 297 -1.80 -5.71 -28.06
CA PHE A 297 -2.78 -5.10 -27.17
C PHE A 297 -2.11 -4.33 -26.02
N ILE A 298 -2.57 -3.11 -25.75
CA ILE A 298 -1.90 -2.19 -24.81
C ILE A 298 -1.93 -2.65 -23.34
N LEU A 299 -2.91 -3.47 -22.97
CA LEU A 299 -3.04 -4.07 -21.64
C LEU A 299 -2.81 -5.60 -21.70
N GLN A 300 -1.93 -6.07 -22.59
CA GLN A 300 -1.65 -7.50 -22.74
C GLN A 300 -1.06 -8.12 -21.46
N ASP A 301 -0.26 -7.37 -20.71
CA ASP A 301 0.27 -7.77 -19.40
C ASP A 301 -0.83 -8.04 -18.35
N VAL A 302 -1.92 -7.26 -18.36
CA VAL A 302 -3.10 -7.51 -17.52
C VAL A 302 -3.75 -8.85 -17.92
N VAL A 303 -3.93 -9.08 -19.23
CA VAL A 303 -4.50 -10.33 -19.76
C VAL A 303 -3.61 -11.53 -19.45
N ASP A 304 -2.29 -11.42 -19.60
CA ASP A 304 -1.36 -12.51 -19.37
C ASP A 304 -1.30 -12.88 -17.87
N ARG A 305 -1.46 -11.88 -16.99
CA ARG A 305 -1.43 -12.08 -15.55
C ARG A 305 -2.75 -12.64 -14.99
N TRP A 306 -3.90 -12.17 -15.50
CA TRP A 306 -5.22 -12.44 -14.90
C TRP A 306 -6.21 -13.17 -15.82
N GLY A 307 -5.93 -13.29 -17.12
CA GLY A 307 -6.82 -13.92 -18.10
C GLY A 307 -6.93 -15.45 -18.00
N GLY A 308 -6.16 -16.08 -17.11
CA GLY A 308 -6.13 -17.53 -16.90
C GLY A 308 -7.10 -18.08 -15.85
N THR A 309 -7.97 -17.27 -15.24
CA THR A 309 -8.88 -17.71 -14.17
C THR A 309 -10.28 -18.16 -14.65
N GLU A 310 -10.59 -18.08 -15.94
CA GLU A 310 -11.76 -18.76 -16.52
C GLU A 310 -11.36 -20.12 -17.13
N ASN A 311 -11.00 -21.08 -16.26
CA ASN A 311 -11.19 -22.53 -16.43
C ASN A 311 -10.53 -23.26 -15.24
N ASP A 312 -11.29 -23.39 -14.14
CA ASP A 312 -11.36 -24.60 -13.29
C ASP A 312 -12.61 -24.53 -12.39
#